data_AF-A0A914PB56-F1
#
_entry.id   AF-A0A914PB56-F1
#
_cell.length_a   1.000
_cell.length_b   1.000
_cell.length_c   1.000
_cell.angle_alpha   90.00
_cell.angle_beta   90.00
_cell.angle_gamma   90.00
#
_symmetry.space_group_name_H-M   'P 1'
#
loop_
_entity.id
_entity.type
_entity.pdbx_description
1 polymer ?
#
loop_
_entity_poly.entity_id
_entity_poly.type
_entity_poly.pdbx_seq_one_letter_code
_entity_poly.pdbx_strand_id
1 'polypeptide(L)' 'MVSTSLFVKVFAFAVLLVLINQATANEWPSGLFSGACFFDDHFGKCPNKCKEEGKGATGGHCHDFKCICTN' A
#
# COMPACT_ATOMS: atom_id res chain seq x y z
N MET A 1 -21.38 -37.60 6.24
CA MET A 1 -21.06 -37.15 4.87
C MET A 1 -20.90 -35.64 4.90
N VAL A 2 -19.67 -35.13 4.92
CA VAL A 2 -19.45 -33.69 4.80
C VAL A 2 -19.74 -33.33 3.34
N SER A 3 -20.79 -32.54 3.13
CA SER A 3 -21.24 -32.14 1.80
C SER A 3 -20.09 -31.44 1.09
N THR A 4 -19.63 -31.99 -0.04
CA THR A 4 -18.59 -31.40 -0.92
C THR A 4 -18.92 -29.95 -1.28
N SER A 5 -20.20 -29.59 -1.30
CA SER A 5 -20.69 -28.22 -1.46
C SER A 5 -20.23 -27.26 -0.37
N LEU A 6 -20.12 -27.73 0.89
CA LEU A 6 -19.66 -26.91 2.01
C LEU A 6 -18.17 -26.58 1.87
N PHE A 7 -17.35 -27.57 1.49
CA PHE A 7 -15.91 -27.39 1.27
C PHE A 7 -15.62 -26.37 0.17
N VAL A 8 -16.34 -26.43 -0.96
CA VAL A 8 -16.15 -25.47 -2.06
C VAL A 8 -16.46 -24.04 -1.62
N LYS A 9 -17.53 -23.85 -0.85
CA LYS A 9 -17.91 -22.52 -0.34
C LYS A 9 -16.87 -21.95 0.63
N VAL A 10 -16.38 -22.78 1.56
CA VAL A 10 -15.34 -22.37 2.52
C VAL A 10 -14.04 -22.03 1.81
N PHE A 11 -13.65 -22.82 0.82
CA PHE A 11 -12.44 -22.58 0.04
C PHE A 11 -12.54 -21.29 -0.79
N ALA A 12 -13.67 -21.07 -1.46
CA ALA A 12 -13.92 -19.84 -2.21
C ALA A 12 -13.89 -18.59 -1.30
N PHE A 13 -14.47 -18.69 -0.09
CA PHE A 13 -14.43 -17.59 0.89
C PHE A 13 -13.01 -17.31 1.39
N ALA A 14 -12.21 -18.36 1.65
CA ALA A 14 -10.82 -18.21 2.07
C ALA A 14 -9.96 -17.56 0.98
N VAL A 15 -10.12 -17.97 -0.28
CA VAL A 15 -9.44 -17.35 -1.43
C VAL A 15 -9.86 -15.89 -1.58
N LEU A 16 -11.15 -15.57 -1.43
CA LEU A 16 -11.65 -14.20 -1.49
C LEU A 16 -11.03 -13.33 -0.39
N LEU A 17 -10.95 -13.83 0.85
CA LEU A 17 -10.33 -13.11 1.98
C LEU A 17 -8.83 -12.87 1.76
N VAL A 18 -8.11 -13.85 1.19
CA VAL A 18 -6.69 -13.69 0.84
C VAL A 18 -6.52 -12.60 -0.22
N LEU A 19 -7.39 -12.57 -1.25
CA LEU A 19 -7.35 -11.54 -2.29
C LEU A 19 -7.66 -10.13 -1.74
N ILE A 20 -8.61 -10.01 -0.81
CA ILE A 20 -8.93 -8.73 -0.15
C ILE A 20 -7.75 -8.26 0.72
N ASN A 21 -7.05 -9.18 1.41
CA ASN A 21 -5.91 -8.86 2.25
C ASN A 21 -4.63 -8.51 1.47
N GLN A 22 -4.52 -8.83 0.18
CA GLN A 22 -3.36 -8.42 -0.64
C GLN A 22 -3.33 -6.91 -0.95
N ALA A 23 -4.36 -6.15 -0.55
CA ALA A 23 -4.32 -4.70 -0.49
C ALA A 23 -3.56 -4.18 0.76
N THR A 24 -2.54 -4.91 1.24
CA THR A 24 -1.59 -4.36 2.20
C THR A 24 -0.76 -3.31 1.48
N ALA A 25 -1.15 -2.06 1.65
CA ALA A 25 -0.36 -0.89 1.30
C ALA A 25 1.05 -1.09 1.88
N ASN A 26 2.01 -1.44 1.02
CA ASN A 26 3.40 -1.57 1.45
C ASN A 26 3.92 -0.15 1.63
N GLU A 27 4.29 0.18 2.85
CA GLU A 27 4.82 1.49 3.20
C GLU A 27 6.35 1.44 3.30
N TRP A 28 7.04 2.34 2.62
CA TRP A 28 8.50 2.44 2.71
C TRP A 28 8.97 3.90 2.64
N PRO A 29 10.08 4.25 3.30
CA PRO A 29 10.62 5.60 3.20
C PRO A 29 11.12 5.89 1.78
N SER A 30 10.81 7.07 1.23
CA SER A 30 11.35 7.50 -0.06
C SER A 30 12.87 7.69 0.04
N GLY A 31 13.60 7.14 -0.92
CA GLY A 31 15.03 7.39 -1.11
C GLY A 31 15.32 8.65 -1.94
N LEU A 32 14.35 9.15 -2.70
CA LEU A 32 14.49 10.36 -3.53
C LEU A 32 14.04 11.64 -2.82
N PHE A 33 13.19 11.53 -1.80
CA PHE A 33 12.75 12.69 -1.04
C PHE A 33 13.80 13.07 0.02
N SER A 34 14.36 14.28 -0.10
CA SER A 34 15.36 14.81 0.83
C SER A 34 14.84 16.10 1.47
N GLY A 35 14.84 16.14 2.80
CA GLY A 35 14.35 17.27 3.60
C GLY A 35 13.20 16.89 4.54
N ALA A 36 12.81 17.83 5.40
CA ALA A 36 11.65 17.67 6.26
C ALA A 36 10.37 17.78 5.42
N CYS A 37 9.51 16.77 5.54
CA CYS A 37 8.25 16.69 4.83
C CYS A 37 7.19 17.49 5.60
N PHE A 38 6.74 18.61 5.04
CA PHE A 38 5.76 19.50 5.64
C PHE A 38 4.38 19.35 4.99
N PHE A 39 3.38 20.07 5.51
CA PHE A 39 1.98 20.00 5.06
C PHE A 39 1.81 20.32 3.56
N ASP A 40 2.67 21.18 3.00
CA ASP A 40 2.70 21.51 1.56
C ASP A 40 3.26 20.36 0.70
N ASP A 41 4.25 19.62 1.23
CA ASP A 41 4.84 18.45 0.58
C ASP A 41 3.93 17.22 0.62
N HIS A 42 2.97 17.18 1.56
CA HIS A 42 2.04 16.08 1.82
C HIS A 42 1.13 15.77 0.63
N PHE A 43 0.66 16.80 -0.10
CA PHE A 43 -0.27 16.62 -1.22
C PHE A 43 0.38 16.71 -2.61
N GLY A 44 1.62 17.20 -2.69
CA GLY A 44 2.29 17.45 -3.97
C GLY A 44 3.61 16.70 -4.10
N LYS A 45 4.65 17.18 -3.42
CA LYS A 45 6.03 16.74 -3.66
C LYS A 45 6.30 15.31 -3.21
N CYS A 46 5.84 14.91 -2.03
CA CYS A 46 6.06 13.55 -1.52
C CYS A 46 5.39 12.47 -2.40
N PRO A 47 4.07 12.52 -2.68
CA PRO A 47 3.42 11.51 -3.54
C PRO A 47 3.97 11.51 -4.97
N ASN A 48 4.36 12.68 -5.52
CA ASN A 48 4.96 12.74 -6.84
C ASN A 48 6.36 12.10 -6.85
N LYS A 49 7.19 12.36 -5.84
CA LYS A 49 8.52 11.75 -5.69
C LYS A 49 8.45 10.24 -5.51
N CYS A 50 7.48 9.75 -4.74
CA CYS A 50 7.24 8.32 -4.59
C CYS A 50 6.88 7.65 -5.92
N LYS A 51 6.03 8.29 -6.73
CA LYS A 51 5.72 7.82 -8.09
C LYS A 51 6.95 7.86 -9.02
N GLU A 52 7.75 8.92 -8.94
CA GLU A 52 9.01 9.05 -9.69
C GLU A 52 10.06 7.99 -9.28
N GLU A 53 10.08 7.57 -8.01
CA GLU A 53 11.05 6.57 -7.50
C GLU A 53 10.89 5.20 -8.14
N GLY A 54 9.72 4.89 -8.72
CA GLY A 54 9.54 3.69 -9.53
C GLY A 54 9.76 2.42 -8.71
N LYS A 55 8.86 2.14 -7.76
CA LYS A 55 8.81 0.90 -6.97
C LYS A 55 7.39 0.33 -6.81
N GLY A 56 6.52 0.68 -7.76
CA GLY A 56 5.09 0.39 -7.66
C GLY A 56 4.34 1.34 -6.73
N ALA A 57 4.94 2.44 -6.27
CA ALA A 57 4.22 3.40 -5.44
C ALA A 57 3.02 4.01 -6.18
N THR A 58 1.83 3.95 -5.60
CA THR A 58 0.63 4.64 -6.07
C THR A 58 0.46 6.00 -5.39
N GLY A 59 1.15 6.24 -4.28
CA GLY A 59 1.14 7.51 -3.57
C GLY A 59 2.23 7.63 -2.50
N GLY A 60 2.07 8.63 -1.64
CA GLY A 60 2.94 8.84 -0.49
C GLY A 60 2.38 9.91 0.45
N HIS A 61 2.77 9.87 1.72
CA HIS A 61 2.35 10.79 2.76
C HIS A 61 3.53 11.15 3.66
N CYS A 62 3.50 12.30 4.36
CA CYS A 62 4.54 12.59 5.35
C CYS A 62 4.22 11.95 6.71
N HIS A 63 5.19 11.24 7.28
CA HIS A 63 5.16 10.72 8.65
C HIS A 63 6.48 11.10 9.35
N ASP A 64 6.42 11.69 10.55
CA ASP A 64 7.60 12.15 11.31
C ASP A 64 8.60 12.99 10.48
N PHE A 65 8.09 13.95 9.70
CA PHE A 65 8.88 14.79 8.78
C PHE A 65 9.63 13.99 7.69
N LYS A 66 9.29 12.72 7.46
CA LYS A 66 9.81 11.88 6.38
C LYS A 66 8.70 11.59 5.38
N CYS A 67 9.07 11.46 4.11
CA CYS A 67 8.13 11.03 3.08
C CYS A 67 8.08 9.50 3.04
N ILE A 68 6.89 8.95 3.26
CA ILE A 68 6.60 7.51 3.21
C ILE A 68 5.80 7.24 1.93
N CYS A 69 6.34 6.38 1.07
CA CYS A 69 5.68 5.92 -0.14
C CYS A 69 4.76 4.75 0.17
N THR A 70 3.64 4.68 -0.55
CA THR A 70 2.70 3.57 -0.51
C THR A 70 2.49 3.02 -1.91
N ASN A 71 2.41 1.70 -2.04
CA ASN A 71 1.81 1.02 -3.20
C ASN A 71 0.32 0.86 -2.97
#